data_AF-A0A951JS00-F1
#
_entry.id   AF-A0A951JS00-F1
#
_cell.length_a   1.000
_cell.length_b   1.000
_cell.length_c   1.000
_cell.angle_alpha   90.00
_cell.angle_beta   90.00
_cell.angle_gamma   90.00
#
_symmetry.space_group_name_H-M   'P 1'
#
loop_
_entity.id
_entity.type
_entity.pdbx_description
1 polymer ?
#
loop_
_entity_poly.entity_id
_entity_poly.type
_entity_poly.pdbx_seq_one_letter_code
_entity_poly.pdbx_strand_id
1 'polypeptide(L)'
;MPTYDLHELQRLIGQGPVSSWTTITAERGAAELKLQRSDIIEAVLELMPQHFYKSMESEQCPGLWQDVYHLNRGGVVLYIKLQMSPDGRAVVVQFKRR
;
A
#
# COMPACT_ATOMS: atom_id res chain seq x y z
N MET A 1 -3.82 -6.35 14.64
CA MET A 1 -4.22 -4.97 14.30
C MET A 1 -3.08 -4.34 13.51
N PRO A 2 -3.36 -3.42 12.59
CA PRO A 2 -2.33 -2.69 11.86
C PRO A 2 -1.50 -1.80 12.79
N THR A 3 -0.25 -1.54 12.39
CA THR A 3 0.65 -0.60 13.07
C THR A 3 0.20 0.84 12.85
N TYR A 4 -0.35 1.14 11.67
CA TYR A 4 -0.81 2.48 11.30
C TYR A 4 -2.34 2.54 11.21
N ASP A 5 -2.89 3.73 11.42
CA ASP A 5 -4.31 3.98 11.14
C ASP A 5 -4.54 3.95 9.62
N LEU A 6 -5.38 3.02 9.16
CA LEU A 6 -5.70 2.88 7.74
C LEU A 6 -6.38 4.13 7.16
N HIS A 7 -7.26 4.79 7.92
CA HIS A 7 -7.94 6.00 7.44
C HIS A 7 -6.94 7.15 7.27
N GLU A 8 -5.96 7.25 8.16
CA GLU A 8 -4.91 8.26 8.03
C GLU A 8 -4.02 7.99 6.82
N LEU A 9 -3.64 6.73 6.58
CA LEU A 9 -2.91 6.34 5.37
C LEU A 9 -3.71 6.68 4.10
N GLN A 10 -5.00 6.35 4.07
CA GLN A 10 -5.91 6.67 2.95
C GLN A 10 -6.06 8.17 2.74
N ARG A 11 -6.20 8.94 3.83
CA ARG A 11 -6.29 10.41 3.77
C ARG A 11 -5.03 11.02 3.17
N LEU A 12 -3.85 10.60 3.63
CA LEU A 12 -2.56 11.11 3.13
C LEU A 12 -2.35 10.78 1.65
N ILE A 13 -2.69 9.55 1.24
CA ILE A 13 -2.55 9.11 -0.16
C ILE A 13 -3.57 9.83 -1.06
N GLY A 14 -4.79 10.06 -0.57
CA GLY A 14 -5.87 10.68 -1.33
C GLY A 14 -5.73 12.20 -1.51
N GLN A 15 -5.00 12.89 -0.63
CA GLN A 15 -4.87 14.36 -0.65
C GLN A 15 -3.65 14.88 -1.41
N GLY A 16 -2.77 13.98 -1.86
CA GLY A 16 -1.46 14.35 -2.35
C GLY A 16 -1.20 14.07 -3.84
N PRO A 17 -0.19 14.71 -4.46
CA PRO A 17 0.15 14.43 -5.86
C PRO A 17 0.53 12.95 -6.05
N VAL A 18 -0.12 12.28 -7.00
CA VAL A 18 -0.03 10.83 -7.29
C VAL A 18 1.40 10.28 -7.33
N SER A 19 2.39 11.10 -7.72
CA SER A 19 3.81 10.73 -7.80
C SER A 19 4.55 10.60 -6.45
N SER A 20 3.93 10.98 -5.33
CA SER A 20 4.62 11.05 -4.02
C SER A 20 4.41 9.82 -3.12
N TRP A 21 3.55 8.87 -3.52
CA TRP A 21 3.06 7.82 -2.60
C TRP A 21 3.53 6.41 -2.95
N THR A 22 4.09 6.19 -4.14
CA THR A 22 4.45 4.85 -4.63
C THR A 22 5.95 4.68 -4.78
N THR A 23 6.46 3.49 -4.41
CA THR A 23 7.83 3.11 -4.75
C THR A 23 7.89 2.54 -6.17
N ILE A 24 9.09 2.51 -6.76
CA ILE A 24 9.35 1.83 -8.04
C ILE A 24 8.93 0.36 -7.99
N THR A 25 9.09 -0.30 -6.84
CA THR A 25 8.69 -1.71 -6.63
C THR A 25 7.18 -1.88 -6.73
N ALA A 26 6.40 -1.00 -6.12
CA ALA A 26 4.94 -1.03 -6.23
C ALA A 26 4.47 -0.76 -7.67
N GLU A 27 5.10 0.21 -8.34
CA GLU A 27 4.76 0.55 -9.73
C GLU A 27 5.06 -0.58 -10.71
N ARG A 28 6.20 -1.26 -10.56
CA ARG A 28 6.54 -2.44 -11.37
C ARG A 28 5.53 -3.56 -11.18
N GLY A 29 5.15 -3.86 -9.95
CA GLY A 29 4.16 -4.91 -9.68
C GLY A 29 2.75 -4.56 -10.18
N ALA A 30 2.37 -3.28 -10.19
CA ALA A 30 1.16 -2.84 -10.87
C ALA A 30 1.26 -3.01 -12.40
N ALA A 31 2.39 -2.63 -13.00
CA ALA A 31 2.62 -2.78 -14.44
C ALA A 31 2.59 -4.25 -14.90
N GLU A 32 3.10 -5.19 -14.10
CA GLU A 32 2.99 -6.64 -14.35
C GLU A 32 1.53 -7.12 -14.42
N LEU A 33 0.64 -6.43 -13.70
CA LEU A 33 -0.81 -6.66 -13.73
C LEU A 33 -1.55 -5.84 -14.78
N LYS A 34 -0.81 -5.08 -15.61
CA LYS A 34 -1.35 -4.11 -16.59
C LYS A 34 -2.19 -3.00 -15.94
N LEU A 35 -1.86 -2.67 -14.69
CA LEU A 35 -2.49 -1.61 -13.91
C LEU A 35 -1.61 -0.36 -13.93
N GLN A 36 -2.26 0.80 -13.85
CA GLN A 36 -1.63 2.12 -13.80
C GLN A 36 -1.48 2.60 -12.36
N ARG A 37 -0.78 3.72 -12.16
CA ARG A 37 -0.59 4.30 -10.82
C ARG A 37 -1.91 4.71 -10.16
N SER A 38 -2.92 5.12 -10.92
CA SER A 38 -4.28 5.40 -10.43
C SER A 38 -4.93 4.16 -9.80
N ASP A 39 -4.75 2.98 -10.40
CA ASP A 39 -5.29 1.73 -9.88
C ASP A 39 -4.72 1.35 -8.51
N ILE A 40 -3.45 1.70 -8.26
CA ILE A 40 -2.83 1.51 -6.94
C ILE A 40 -3.56 2.36 -5.90
N ILE A 41 -3.79 3.64 -6.21
CA ILE A 41 -4.46 4.57 -5.30
C ILE A 41 -5.90 4.11 -5.05
N GLU A 42 -6.65 3.78 -6.10
CA GLU A 42 -8.01 3.25 -5.98
C GLU A 42 -8.06 2.01 -5.09
N ALA A 43 -7.14 1.06 -5.30
CA ALA A 43 -7.07 -0.15 -4.48
C ALA A 43 -6.76 0.16 -3.00
N VAL A 44 -5.91 1.15 -2.71
CA VAL A 44 -5.62 1.57 -1.33
C VAL A 44 -6.83 2.24 -0.69
N LEU A 45 -7.56 3.08 -1.45
CA LEU A 45 -8.78 3.73 -0.98
C LEU A 45 -9.94 2.73 -0.78
N GLU A 46 -9.91 1.58 -1.45
CA GLU A 46 -10.87 0.47 -1.27
C GLU A 46 -10.54 -0.42 -0.04
N LEU A 47 -9.35 -0.26 0.57
CA LEU A 47 -8.99 -1.06 1.74
C LEU A 47 -9.95 -0.82 2.91
N MET A 48 -10.26 -1.92 3.61
CA MET A 48 -11.05 -1.94 4.82
C MET A 48 -10.26 -2.67 5.91
N PRO A 49 -10.57 -2.46 7.21
CA PRO A 49 -9.87 -3.14 8.31
C PRO A 49 -9.83 -4.67 8.17
N GLN A 50 -10.87 -5.29 7.60
CA GLN A 50 -10.93 -6.73 7.35
C GLN A 50 -9.93 -7.25 6.31
N HIS A 51 -9.39 -6.37 5.47
CA HIS A 51 -8.36 -6.73 4.47
C HIS A 51 -6.97 -6.83 5.11
N PHE A 52 -6.80 -6.40 6.37
CA PHE A 52 -5.54 -6.49 7.08
C PHE A 52 -5.09 -7.94 7.23
N TYR A 53 -3.87 -8.22 6.83
CA TYR A 53 -3.25 -9.54 6.96
C TYR A 53 -2.29 -9.57 8.15
N LYS A 54 -1.26 -8.71 8.14
CA LYS A 54 -0.25 -8.64 9.20
C LYS A 54 0.56 -7.35 9.12
N SER A 55 1.24 -7.03 10.20
CA SER A 55 2.33 -6.05 10.21
C SER A 55 3.66 -6.78 10.18
N MET A 56 4.66 -6.21 9.51
CA MET A 56 6.02 -6.76 9.45
C MET A 56 7.05 -5.64 9.40
N GLU A 57 8.25 -5.92 9.85
CA GLU A 57 9.37 -4.99 9.71
C GLU A 57 9.83 -4.90 8.24
N SER A 58 10.31 -3.73 7.85
CA SER A 58 10.93 -3.49 6.55
C SER A 58 12.26 -4.23 6.46
N GLU A 59 12.40 -5.07 5.45
CA GLU A 59 13.66 -5.78 5.16
C GLU A 59 14.81 -4.83 4.82
N GLN A 60 14.49 -3.65 4.26
CA GLN A 60 15.49 -2.66 3.84
C GLN A 60 15.84 -1.65 4.93
N CYS A 61 14.90 -1.39 5.85
CA CYS A 61 15.04 -0.38 6.91
C CYS A 61 14.56 -0.97 8.24
N PRO A 62 15.43 -1.70 8.98
CA PRO A 62 15.09 -2.20 10.31
C PRO A 62 14.59 -1.08 11.23
N GLY A 63 13.58 -1.38 12.03
CA GLY A 63 12.83 -0.46 12.89
C GLY A 63 11.61 0.16 12.22
N LEU A 64 11.49 0.09 10.89
CA LEU A 64 10.35 0.62 10.15
C LEU A 64 9.32 -0.49 9.89
N TRP A 65 8.05 -0.21 10.17
CA TRP A 65 6.97 -1.19 10.05
C TRP A 65 6.20 -1.06 8.73
N GLN A 66 5.64 -2.16 8.26
CA GLN A 66 4.83 -2.25 7.05
C GLN A 66 3.57 -3.05 7.35
N ASP A 67 2.41 -2.44 7.10
CA ASP A 67 1.13 -3.11 7.18
C ASP A 67 0.78 -3.75 5.83
N VAL A 68 0.42 -5.02 5.88
CA VAL A 68 0.11 -5.84 4.71
C VAL A 68 -1.39 -6.05 4.64
N TYR A 69 -1.96 -5.81 3.47
CA TYR A 69 -3.37 -6.01 3.17
C TYR A 69 -3.55 -6.95 1.97
N HIS A 70 -4.66 -7.69 1.99
CA HIS A 70 -5.14 -8.47 0.86
C HIS A 70 -6.49 -7.94 0.38
N LEU A 71 -6.52 -7.44 -0.86
CA LEU A 71 -7.75 -6.94 -1.49
C LEU A 71 -8.11 -7.82 -2.69
N ASN A 72 -9.33 -8.35 -2.74
CA ASN A 72 -9.81 -9.06 -3.93
C ASN A 72 -10.49 -8.06 -4.87
N ARG A 73 -9.87 -7.80 -6.02
CA ARG A 73 -10.41 -6.91 -7.06
C ARG A 73 -10.59 -7.72 -8.35
N GLY A 74 -11.84 -7.93 -8.75
CA GLY A 74 -12.15 -8.64 -10.01
C GLY A 74 -11.61 -10.08 -10.09
N GLY A 75 -11.53 -10.80 -8.96
CA GLY A 75 -11.01 -12.17 -8.91
C GLY A 75 -9.49 -12.28 -8.77
N VAL A 76 -8.78 -11.15 -8.71
CA VAL A 76 -7.35 -11.09 -8.40
C VAL A 76 -7.16 -10.63 -6.96
N VAL A 77 -6.44 -11.42 -6.16
CA VAL A 77 -6.04 -11.00 -4.81
C VAL A 77 -4.77 -10.17 -4.91
N LEU A 78 -4.88 -8.89 -4.58
CA LEU A 78 -3.79 -7.93 -4.51
C LEU A 78 -3.14 -8.00 -3.13
N TYR A 79 -1.81 -8.08 -3.12
CA TYR A 79 -0.96 -7.97 -1.95
C TYR A 79 -0.39 -6.55 -1.89
N ILE A 80 -0.82 -5.78 -0.89
CA ILE A 80 -0.53 -4.36 -0.75
C ILE A 80 0.22 -4.13 0.56
N LYS A 81 1.43 -3.54 0.49
CA LYS A 81 2.18 -3.12 1.68
C LYS A 81 2.13 -1.61 1.82
N LEU A 82 1.65 -1.14 2.97
CA LEU A 82 1.61 0.27 3.35
C LEU A 82 2.57 0.55 4.50
N GLN A 83 3.11 1.75 4.53
CA GLN A 83 4.07 2.20 5.53
C GLN A 83 3.91 3.71 5.75
N MET A 84 4.19 4.18 6.96
CA MET A 84 4.47 5.60 7.20
C MET A 84 5.98 5.82 7.16
N SER A 85 6.45 6.76 6.36
CA SER A 85 7.86 7.18 6.36
C SER A 85 8.20 7.92 7.67
N PRO A 86 9.49 8.02 8.04
CA PRO A 86 9.92 8.76 9.23
C PRO A 86 9.49 10.24 9.25
N ASP A 87 9.28 10.84 8.08
CA ASP A 87 8.80 12.22 7.91
C ASP A 87 7.27 12.35 7.79
N GLY A 88 6.52 11.28 8.11
CA GLY A 88 5.06 11.33 8.24
C GLY A 88 4.29 11.23 6.91
N ARG A 89 4.90 10.68 5.85
CA ARG A 89 4.22 10.43 4.57
C ARG A 89 3.80 8.98 4.45
N ALA A 90 2.60 8.75 3.93
CA ALA A 90 2.15 7.41 3.58
C ALA A 90 2.91 6.89 2.34
N VAL A 91 3.24 5.60 2.31
CA VAL A 91 3.97 5.00 1.19
C VAL A 91 3.38 3.62 0.88
N VAL A 92 3.05 3.40 -0.40
CA VAL A 92 2.77 2.08 -0.96
C VAL A 92 4.10 1.44 -1.32
N VAL A 93 4.57 0.54 -0.46
CA VAL A 93 5.88 -0.10 -0.57
C VAL A 93 5.86 -1.20 -1.64
N GLN A 94 4.78 -1.96 -1.70
CA GLN A 94 4.65 -3.08 -2.63
C GLN A 94 3.20 -3.25 -3.05
N PHE A 95 3.00 -3.59 -4.32
CA PHE A 95 1.70 -3.83 -4.92
C PHE A 95 1.88 -4.93 -5.97
N LYS A 96 1.34 -6.12 -5.72
CA LYS A 96 1.48 -7.26 -6.64
C LYS A 96 0.31 -8.24 -6.49
N ARG A 97 0.20 -9.21 -7.38
CA ARG A 97 -0.68 -10.37 -7.17
C ARG A 97 -0.14 -11.21 -6.01
N ARG A 98 -1.04 -11.69 -5.16
CA ARG A 98 -0.74 -12.67 -4.12
C ARG A 98 -0.53 -14.07 -4.71
#